data_AF-A0A1I4ETF6-F1
#
_entry.id   AF-A0A1I4ETF6-F1
#
_cell.length_a   1.000
_cell.length_b   1.000
_cell.length_c   1.000
_cell.angle_alpha   90.00
_cell.angle_beta   90.00
_cell.angle_gamma   90.00
#
_symmetry.space_group_name_H-M   'P 1'
#
loop_
_entity.id
_entity.type
_entity.pdbx_description
1 polymer ?
#
loop_
_entity_poly.entity_id
_entity_poly.type
_entity_poly.pdbx_seq_one_letter_code
_entity_poly.pdbx_strand_id
1 'polypeptide(L)' 'MPDEPRKPDLHESSAIAHLVAETCITDEDARELVLLLGATNWPSLLREARMLSRKT' A
#
# COMPACT_ATOMS: atom_id res chain seq x y z
N MET A 1 10.59 27.15 5.30
CA MET A 1 9.23 26.59 5.23
C MET A 1 9.26 25.33 6.08
N PRO A 2 8.45 25.21 7.14
CA PRO A 2 8.42 23.99 7.92
C PRO A 2 7.85 22.86 7.06
N ASP A 3 8.58 21.75 6.97
CA ASP A 3 8.10 20.49 6.42
C ASP A 3 6.82 20.11 7.16
N GLU A 4 5.68 20.35 6.50
CA GLU A 4 4.37 19.96 7.00
C GLU A 4 4.40 18.43 7.13
N PRO A 5 4.09 17.85 8.30
CA PRO A 5 4.00 16.41 8.41
C PRO A 5 2.89 15.99 7.47
N ARG A 6 3.24 15.38 6.32
CA ARG A 6 2.29 14.74 5.41
C ARG A 6 1.46 13.81 6.28
N LYS A 7 0.24 14.27 6.63
CA LYS A 7 -0.74 13.40 7.24
C LYS A 7 -0.88 12.24 6.25
N PRO A 8 -0.79 10.98 6.70
CA PRO A 8 -1.06 9.86 5.81
C PRO A 8 -2.44 10.14 5.22
N ASP A 9 -2.47 10.23 3.89
CA ASP A 9 -3.69 10.58 3.19
C ASP A 9 -4.74 9.53 3.61
N LEU A 10 -5.95 9.95 3.96
CA LEU A 10 -7.02 9.00 4.31
C LEU A 10 -7.20 7.94 3.21
N HIS A 11 -6.90 8.33 1.97
CA HIS A 11 -6.80 7.44 0.81
C HIS A 11 -5.72 6.36 0.93
N GLU A 12 -4.53 6.68 1.43
CA GLU A 12 -3.44 5.71 1.63
C GLU A 12 -3.81 4.67 2.68
N SER A 13 -4.45 5.11 3.77
CA SER A 13 -4.86 4.20 4.85
C SER A 13 -5.96 3.23 4.40
N SER A 14 -6.89 3.70 3.57
CA SER A 14 -7.93 2.85 2.96
C SER A 14 -7.34 1.87 1.92
N ALA A 15 -6.39 2.34 1.10
CA ALA A 15 -5.68 1.52 0.13
C ALA A 15 -4.91 0.37 0.81
N ILE A 16 -4.19 0.65 1.89
CA ILE A 16 -3.44 -0.36 2.66
C ILE A 16 -4.40 -1.45 3.18
N ALA A 17 -5.48 -1.05 3.84
CA ALA A 17 -6.46 -2.01 4.38
C ALA A 17 -7.08 -2.88 3.28
N HIS A 18 -7.39 -2.30 2.11
CA HIS A 18 -7.94 -3.06 0.99
C HIS A 18 -6.92 -4.05 0.39
N LEU A 19 -5.64 -3.66 0.32
CA LEU A 19 -4.54 -4.50 -0.16
C LEU A 19 -4.30 -5.69 0.76
N VAL A 20 -4.23 -5.45 2.07
CA VAL A 20 -4.07 -6.49 3.09
C VAL A 20 -5.23 -7.48 3.02
N ALA A 21 -6.47 -6.98 2.93
CA ALA A 21 -7.66 -7.83 2.86
C ALA A 21 -7.72 -8.69 1.58
N GLU A 22 -7.29 -8.14 0.43
CA GLU A 22 -7.38 -8.86 -0.86
C GLU A 22 -6.20 -9.82 -1.09
N THR A 23 -5.02 -9.53 -0.54
CA THR A 23 -3.78 -10.25 -0.89
C THR A 23 -3.12 -10.96 0.28
N CYS A 24 -3.62 -10.78 1.51
CA CYS A 24 -3.08 -11.40 2.73
C CYS A 24 -1.61 -11.04 3.04
N ILE A 25 -1.11 -9.93 2.49
CA ILE A 25 0.20 -9.37 2.86
C ILE A 25 0.11 -8.61 4.19
N THR A 26 1.26 -8.31 4.78
CA THR A 26 1.29 -7.51 6.02
C THR A 26 0.96 -6.04 5.76
N ASP A 27 0.49 -5.33 6.79
CA ASP A 27 0.29 -3.87 6.71
C ASP A 27 1.58 -3.12 6.35
N GLU A 28 2.74 -3.63 6.77
CA GLU A 28 4.05 -3.07 6.42
C GLU A 28 4.34 -3.21 4.92
N ASP A 29 4.17 -4.41 4.36
CA ASP A 29 4.35 -4.65 2.92
C ASP A 29 3.38 -3.81 2.08
N ALA A 30 2.11 -3.74 2.50
CA ALA A 30 1.09 -2.96 1.82
C ALA A 30 1.42 -1.46 1.84
N ARG A 31 1.97 -0.96 2.96
CA ARG A 31 2.37 0.43 3.12
C ARG A 31 3.58 0.76 2.25
N GLU A 32 4.59 -0.11 2.20
CA GLU A 32 5.72 0.06 1.30
C GLU A 32 5.28 0.06 -0.16
N LEU A 33 4.39 -0.84 -0.56
CA LEU A 33 3.85 -0.87 -1.93
C LEU A 33 3.12 0.42 -2.30
N VAL A 34 2.24 0.90 -1.43
CA VAL A 34 1.52 2.16 -1.65
C VAL A 34 2.49 3.34 -1.73
N LEU A 35 3.55 3.34 -0.92
CA LEU A 35 4.56 4.40 -0.91
C LEU A 35 5.47 4.36 -2.15
N LEU A 36 5.75 3.17 -2.68
CA LEU A 36 6.60 2.94 -3.85
C LEU A 36 5.87 3.21 -5.17
N LEU A 37 4.62 2.75 -5.29
CA LEU A 37 3.86 2.79 -6.55
C LEU A 37 2.80 3.90 -6.58
N GLY A 38 2.45 4.46 -5.42
CA GLY A 38 1.35 5.39 -5.25
C GLY A 38 -0.02 4.69 -5.23
N ALA A 39 -0.95 5.26 -4.46
CA ALA A 39 -2.32 4.75 -4.32
C ALA A 39 -3.16 4.85 -5.62
N THR A 40 -2.68 5.54 -6.65
CA THR A 40 -3.39 5.76 -7.92
C THR A 40 -3.33 4.56 -8.87
N ASN A 41 -2.38 3.64 -8.70
CA ASN A 41 -2.17 2.52 -9.62
C ASN A 41 -2.51 1.16 -8.98
N TRP A 42 -3.79 0.98 -8.66
CA TRP A 42 -4.34 -0.22 -8.01
C TRP A 42 -3.99 -1.57 -8.69
N PRO A 43 -4.03 -1.71 -10.02
CA PRO A 43 -3.70 -2.98 -10.68
C PRO A 43 -2.25 -3.42 -10.45
N SER A 44 -1.31 -2.47 -10.43
CA SER A 44 0.10 -2.73 -10.14
C SER A 44 0.29 -3.10 -8.68
N LEU A 45 -0.38 -2.39 -7.76
CA LEU A 45 -0.36 -2.71 -6.33
C LEU A 45 -0.81 -4.15 -6.07
N LEU A 46 -1.96 -4.56 -6.63
CA LEU A 46 -2.48 -5.93 -6.48
C LEU A 46 -1.53 -6.99 -7.05
N ARG A 47 -0.90 -6.71 -8.19
CA ARG A 47 0.04 -7.65 -8.81
C ARG A 47 1.26 -7.87 -7.92
N GLU A 48 1.88 -6.79 -7.45
CA GLU A 48 3.06 -6.86 -6.59
C GLU A 48 2.72 -7.49 -5.24
N ALA A 49 1.61 -7.10 -4.63
CA ALA A 49 1.10 -7.69 -3.40
C ALA A 49 0.84 -9.20 -3.51
N ARG A 50 0.23 -9.67 -4.60
CA ARG A 50 0.08 -11.12 -4.85
C ARG A 50 1.41 -11.82 -5.10
N MET A 51 2.43 -11.14 -5.62
CA MET A 51 3.77 -11.73 -5.72
C MET A 51 4.45 -11.86 -4.36
N LEU A 52 4.29 -10.85 -3.50
CA LEU A 52 4.79 -10.87 -2.12
C LEU A 52 4.10 -11.95 -1.29
N SER A 53 2.77 -12.04 -1.35
CA SER A 53 1.95 -13.05 -0.66
C SER A 53 2.35 -14.50 -1.01
N ARG A 54 2.82 -14.74 -2.24
CA ARG A 54 3.29 -16.08 -2.67
C ARG A 54 4.70 -16.43 -2.20
N LYS A 55 5.44 -15.45 -1.68
CA LYS A 55 6.84 -15.61 -1.26
C LYS A 55 6.96 -15.86 0.24
N THR A 56 5.94 -15.47 1.00
CA THR A 56 5.82 -15.63 2.46
C THR A 56 5.09 -16.92 2.80
#